data_AF-A0A9W6ZLT1-F1
#
_entry.id   AF-A0A9W6ZLT1-F1
#
_cell.length_a   1.000
_cell.length_b   1.000
_cell.length_c   1.000
_cell.angle_alpha   90.00
_cell.angle_beta   90.00
_cell.angle_gamma   90.00
#
_symmetry.space_group_name_H-M   'P 1'
#
loop_
_entity.id
_entity.type
_entity.pdbx_description
1 polymer ?
#
loop_
_entity_poly.entity_id
_entity_poly.type
_entity_poly.pdbx_seq_one_letter_code
_entity_poly.pdbx_strand_id
1 'polypeptide(L)'
;MVSRKKIFDDGRGVYSHALPGYLLGEGGRELVYLAGGASQAGCKILEDLHFGEEEFEEVERGGGEVKRKDLYPLPLGKTGERFPYNDPAK
;
A
#
# COMPACT_ATOMS: atom_id res chain seq x y z
N MET A 1 9.63 -1.59 11.30
CA MET A 1 10.51 -2.72 11.70
C MET A 1 11.70 -2.73 10.75
N VAL A 2 12.91 -2.58 11.26
CA VAL A 2 14.16 -2.59 10.46
C VAL A 2 14.95 -3.86 10.77
N SER A 3 15.61 -4.42 9.76
CA SER A 3 16.28 -5.73 9.83
C SER A 3 17.63 -5.68 9.12
N ARG A 4 18.59 -6.51 9.52
CA ARG A 4 19.84 -6.73 8.76
C ARG A 4 19.66 -7.71 7.59
N LYS A 5 18.50 -8.37 7.50
CA LYS A 5 18.16 -9.30 6.43
C LYS A 5 17.27 -8.62 5.40
N LYS A 6 17.68 -8.70 4.13
CA LYS A 6 16.82 -8.37 2.99
C LYS A 6 15.64 -9.33 2.96
N ILE A 7 14.44 -8.82 2.71
CA ILE A 7 13.22 -9.60 2.52
C ILE A 7 12.69 -9.30 1.12
N PHE A 8 12.33 -10.34 0.38
CA PHE A 8 11.68 -10.22 -0.92
C PHE A 8 10.84 -11.47 -1.18
N ASP A 9 9.54 -11.28 -1.33
CA ASP A 9 8.55 -12.29 -1.69
C ASP A 9 7.47 -11.61 -2.55
N ASP A 10 7.67 -11.66 -3.87
CA ASP A 10 6.75 -11.06 -4.86
C ASP A 10 5.36 -11.71 -4.81
N GLY A 11 5.28 -13.02 -4.52
CA GLY A 11 4.02 -13.74 -4.40
C GLY A 11 3.14 -13.23 -3.25
N ARG A 12 3.75 -12.65 -2.22
CA ARG A 12 3.07 -12.01 -1.08
C ARG A 12 3.11 -10.49 -1.11
N GLY A 13 3.67 -9.89 -2.17
CA GLY A 13 3.85 -8.43 -2.27
C GLY A 13 4.71 -7.85 -1.13
N VAL A 14 5.60 -8.64 -0.52
CA VAL A 14 6.46 -8.22 0.60
C VAL A 14 7.87 -7.98 0.09
N TYR A 15 8.45 -6.85 0.46
CA TYR A 15 9.81 -6.49 0.04
C TYR A 15 10.46 -5.60 1.10
N SER A 16 11.76 -5.36 0.95
CA SER A 16 12.48 -4.46 1.83
C SER A 16 13.32 -3.46 1.06
N HIS A 17 13.30 -2.20 1.47
CA HIS A 17 14.18 -1.17 0.97
C HIS A 17 15.47 -1.14 1.77
N ALA A 18 16.61 -1.09 1.08
CA ALA A 18 17.89 -0.86 1.72
C ALA A 18 18.01 0.61 2.12
N LEU A 19 18.35 0.84 3.38
CA LEU A 19 18.65 2.13 3.96
C LEU A 19 20.09 2.10 4.47
N PRO A 20 20.87 3.15 4.25
CA PRO A 20 22.15 3.29 4.93
C PRO A 20 21.96 3.36 6.45
N GLY A 21 22.68 2.53 7.22
CA GLY A 21 22.58 2.46 8.69
C GLY A 21 22.86 3.79 9.40
N TYR A 22 23.73 4.63 8.82
CA TYR A 22 24.01 5.96 9.36
C TYR A 22 22.80 6.90 9.35
N LEU A 23 21.82 6.70 8.45
CA LEU A 23 20.58 7.48 8.47
C LEU A 23 19.69 7.15 9.67
N LEU A 24 19.91 6.00 10.32
CA LEU A 24 19.15 5.55 11.48
C LEU A 24 19.91 5.71 12.80
N GLY A 25 21.04 6.41 12.79
CA GLY A 25 21.88 6.55 13.98
C GLY A 25 22.61 5.27 14.40
N GLU A 26 22.58 4.22 13.57
CA GLU A 26 23.42 3.04 13.77
C GLU A 26 24.82 3.36 13.21
N GLY A 27 25.81 3.38 14.10
CA GLY A 27 27.19 3.74 13.75
C GLY A 27 27.79 2.75 12.76
N GLY A 28 27.87 3.13 11.47
CA GLY A 28 28.55 2.35 10.44
C GLY A 28 28.04 2.58 9.02
N ARG A 29 28.71 1.94 8.05
CA ARG A 29 28.31 1.87 6.63
C ARG A 29 27.42 0.66 6.33
N GLU A 30 26.97 -0.07 7.35
CA GLU A 30 26.13 -1.26 7.15
C GLU A 30 24.76 -0.88 6.57
N LEU A 31 24.23 -1.74 5.70
CA LEU A 31 22.87 -1.59 5.19
C LEU A 31 21.88 -2.21 6.18
N VAL A 32 20.80 -1.48 6.42
CA VAL A 32 19.63 -1.94 7.15
C VAL A 32 18.44 -1.95 6.20
N TYR A 33 17.52 -2.88 6.39
CA TYR A 33 16.42 -3.13 5.48
C TYR A 33 15.10 -2.78 6.17
N LEU A 34 14.36 -1.85 5.60
CA LEU A 34 13.01 -1.50 6.01
C LEU A 34 12.02 -2.37 5.26
N ALA A 35 11.33 -3.26 5.97
CA ALA A 35 10.29 -4.10 5.38
C ALA A 35 9.04 -3.28 5.04
N GLY A 36 8.45 -3.58 3.89
CA GLY A 36 7.20 -3.01 3.40
C GLY A 36 6.37 -4.07 2.67
N GLY A 37 5.11 -3.76 2.45
CA GLY A 37 4.19 -4.57 1.64
C GLY A 37 3.37 -3.66 0.74
N ALA A 38 3.03 -4.15 -0.45
CA ALA A 38 2.24 -3.41 -1.44
C ALA A 38 0.94 -4.16 -1.76
N SER A 39 -0.18 -3.51 -1.45
CA SER A 39 -1.53 -3.93 -1.83
C SER A 39 -1.80 -3.60 -3.29
N GLN A 40 -2.68 -4.35 -3.93
CA GLN A 40 -3.24 -4.03 -5.25
C GLN A 40 -4.34 -2.96 -5.17
N ALA A 41 -4.87 -2.69 -3.97
CA ALA A 41 -5.77 -1.57 -3.73
C ALA A 41 -4.98 -0.25 -3.67
N GLY A 42 -5.60 0.83 -4.13
CA GLY A 42 -5.00 2.17 -4.11
C GLY A 42 -5.59 3.06 -5.20
N CYS A 43 -4.93 4.18 -5.49
CA CYS A 43 -5.48 5.21 -6.37
C CYS A 43 -5.73 4.74 -7.82
N LYS A 44 -5.06 3.66 -8.26
CA LYS A 44 -5.24 3.12 -9.61
C LYS A 44 -6.69 2.76 -9.93
N ILE A 45 -7.45 2.26 -8.95
CA ILE A 45 -8.87 1.94 -9.12
C ILE A 45 -9.72 3.20 -9.33
N LEU A 46 -9.33 4.33 -8.73
CA LEU A 46 -10.05 5.59 -8.87
C LEU A 46 -9.83 6.14 -10.28
N GLU A 47 -8.60 6.04 -10.79
CA GLU A 47 -8.31 6.34 -12.20
C GLU A 47 -9.11 5.44 -13.16
N ASP A 48 -9.22 4.14 -12.88
CA ASP A 48 -9.98 3.19 -13.71
C ASP A 48 -11.49 3.47 -13.68
N LEU A 49 -11.99 4.04 -12.60
CA LEU A 49 -13.37 4.53 -12.47
C LEU A 49 -13.57 5.93 -13.08
N HIS A 50 -12.55 6.49 -13.72
CA HIS A 50 -12.53 7.86 -14.25
C HIS A 50 -12.79 8.93 -13.19
N PHE A 51 -12.46 8.62 -11.93
CA PHE A 51 -12.64 9.54 -10.82
C PHE A 51 -11.57 10.64 -10.86
N GLY A 52 -12.01 11.87 -11.15
CA GLY A 52 -11.15 13.02 -11.40
C GLY A 52 -10.78 13.82 -10.15
N GLU A 53 -9.86 14.76 -10.32
CA GLU A 53 -9.42 15.66 -9.24
C GLU A 53 -10.57 16.55 -8.73
N GLU A 54 -11.44 17.02 -9.63
CA GLU A 54 -12.63 17.81 -9.25
C GLU A 54 -13.59 17.02 -8.36
N GLU A 55 -13.84 15.74 -8.69
CA GLU A 55 -14.71 14.86 -7.90
C GLU A 55 -14.08 14.51 -6.54
N PHE A 56 -12.75 14.40 -6.48
CA PHE A 56 -12.00 14.27 -5.22
C PHE A 56 -12.20 15.51 -4.33
N GLU A 57 -12.01 16.70 -4.87
CA GLU A 57 -12.20 17.95 -4.14
C GLU A 57 -13.64 18.11 -3.65
N GLU A 58 -14.63 17.73 -4.47
CA GLU A 58 -16.04 17.74 -4.09
C GLU A 58 -16.34 16.77 -2.96
N VAL A 59 -15.79 15.54 -2.99
CA VAL A 59 -15.95 14.56 -1.91
C VAL A 59 -15.27 15.04 -0.62
N GLU A 60 -14.07 15.62 -0.70
CA GLU A 60 -13.37 16.17 0.47
C GLU A 60 -14.12 17.35 1.10
N ARG A 61 -14.69 18.24 0.28
CA ARG A 61 -15.53 19.36 0.74
C ARG A 61 -16.89 18.91 1.27
N GLY A 62 -17.40 17.79 0.74
CA GLY A 62 -18.77 17.32 0.92
C GLY A 62 -19.13 16.81 2.31
N GLY A 63 -18.16 16.57 3.19
CA GLY A 63 -18.41 16.24 4.61
C GLY A 63 -19.47 15.16 4.82
N GLY A 64 -19.56 14.19 3.90
CA GLY A 64 -20.61 13.20 3.88
C GLY A 64 -20.41 12.14 4.96
N GLU A 65 -21.45 11.85 5.73
CA GLU A 65 -21.43 10.71 6.66
C GLU A 65 -21.47 9.40 5.85
N VAL A 66 -20.32 8.74 5.71
CA VAL A 66 -20.23 7.45 5.03
C VAL A 66 -20.86 6.37 5.90
N LYS A 67 -22.00 5.81 5.47
CA LYS A 67 -22.63 4.69 6.17
C LYS A 67 -21.95 3.39 5.75
N ARG A 68 -21.75 2.47 6.69
CA ARG A 68 -21.09 1.17 6.43
C ARG A 68 -21.67 0.37 5.27
N LYS A 69 -22.98 0.49 5.03
CA LYS A 69 -23.68 -0.19 3.92
C LYS A 69 -23.30 0.31 2.53
N ASP A 70 -22.71 1.51 2.46
CA ASP A 70 -22.32 2.17 1.22
C ASP A 70 -20.82 1.96 0.91
N LEU A 71 -20.10 1.21 1.77
CA LEU A 71 -18.70 0.84 1.54
C LEU A 71 -18.61 -0.30 0.54
N TYR A 72 -17.95 -0.05 -0.58
CA TYR A 72 -17.55 -1.11 -1.50
C TYR A 72 -16.52 -2.04 -0.84
N PRO A 73 -16.58 -3.36 -1.05
CA PRO A 73 -15.51 -4.26 -0.66
C PRO A 73 -14.20 -3.86 -1.38
N LEU A 74 -13.05 -4.23 -0.79
CA LEU A 74 -11.71 -3.73 -1.14
C LEU A 74 -11.56 -3.28 -2.60
N PRO A 75 -11.14 -2.04 -2.86
CA PRO A 75 -11.15 -1.47 -4.20
C PRO A 75 -9.94 -1.98 -5.01
N LEU A 76 -10.04 -3.23 -5.47
CA LEU A 76 -9.04 -3.89 -6.30
C LEU A 76 -9.37 -3.64 -7.78
N GLY A 77 -8.37 -3.23 -8.58
CA GLY A 77 -8.53 -3.09 -10.04
C GLY A 77 -8.58 -4.41 -10.80
N LYS A 78 -8.25 -5.52 -10.14
CA LYS A 78 -8.33 -6.88 -10.67
C LYS A 78 -8.48 -7.88 -9.54
N THR A 79 -8.95 -9.08 -9.86
CA THR A 79 -9.02 -10.18 -8.90
C THR A 79 -7.62 -10.52 -8.36
N GLY A 80 -7.55 -10.78 -7.06
CA GLY A 80 -6.38 -11.20 -6.33
C GLY A 80 -5.69 -10.07 -5.57
N GLU A 81 -5.49 -10.28 -4.27
CA GLU A 81 -4.65 -9.46 -3.40
C GLU A 81 -3.42 -10.26 -2.98
N ARG A 82 -2.28 -9.58 -2.87
CA ARG A 82 -1.03 -10.17 -2.37
C ARG A 82 -0.69 -9.71 -0.96
N PHE A 83 -1.08 -8.48 -0.61
CA PHE A 83 -0.82 -7.88 0.70
C PHE A 83 -1.98 -6.96 1.13
N PRO A 84 -2.38 -6.92 2.42
CA PRO A 84 -1.86 -7.70 3.53
C PRO A 84 -2.38 -9.13 3.57
N TYR A 85 -3.39 -9.45 2.76
CA TYR A 85 -3.97 -10.77 2.64
C TYR A 85 -3.57 -11.36 1.30
N ASN A 86 -2.74 -12.39 1.30
CA ASN A 86 -2.41 -13.13 0.08
C ASN A 86 -3.59 -14.04 -0.28
N ASP A 87 -4.53 -13.49 -1.03
CA ASP A 87 -5.76 -14.14 -1.44
C ASP A 87 -5.95 -13.95 -2.96
N PRO A 88 -5.58 -14.94 -3.76
CA PRO A 88 -5.73 -14.89 -5.22
C PRO A 88 -7.19 -14.83 -5.70
N ALA A 89 -8.16 -15.16 -4.84
CA ALA A 89 -9.59 -15.21 -5.19
C ALA A 89 -10.34 -13.92 -4.84
N LYS A 90 -9.65 -12.94 -4.25
CA LYS A 90 -10.25 -11.70 -3.75
C LYS A 90 -10.68 -10.74 -4.84
#